data_AF-A0A4R2JIF1-F1
#
_entry.id   AF-A0A4R2JIF1-F1
#
_cell.length_a   1.000
_cell.length_b   1.000
_cell.length_c   1.000
_cell.angle_alpha   90.00
_cell.angle_beta   90.00
_cell.angle_gamma   90.00
#
_symmetry.space_group_name_H-M   'P 1'
#
loop_
_entity.id
_entity.type
_entity.pdbx_description
1 polymer ?
#
loop_
_entity_poly.entity_id
_entity_poly.type
_entity_poly.pdbx_seq_one_letter_code
_entity_poly.pdbx_strand_id
1 'polypeptide(L)'
;MRSTVRRLAVIGAAMLLGVGVAAGWAASASAATAPDAHLAAAAVTFTTGNDNKDFDTLVRAQVETPAGRVATDFSDVGTEYKDNSVRGPFMMRTDTGVTAAMLSSGLVRITIDPVGHDTWHFSYGLTLFFSDGTSFVIQAGNLSLTESRTQLTTPFTLTTQVAVPDVIGSSPAGAQSTLRAAGLNAILANVVDPTCNFINLVKFENPGAGTVVNVGTTVTITVGQRPRICP
;
A
#
# COMPACT_ATOMS: atom_id res chain seq x y z
N MET A 1 16.89 41.55 -51.32
CA MET A 1 17.42 40.92 -52.55
C MET A 1 18.87 40.52 -52.34
N ARG A 2 19.14 39.23 -52.16
CA ARG A 2 20.34 38.52 -52.64
C ARG A 2 20.13 37.03 -52.35
N SER A 3 19.80 36.32 -53.42
CA SER A 3 19.72 34.87 -53.54
C SER A 3 21.11 34.26 -53.48
N THR A 4 21.25 33.11 -52.80
CA THR A 4 22.33 32.16 -53.12
C THR A 4 21.76 30.75 -53.12
N VAL A 5 21.93 30.07 -54.25
CA VAL A 5 21.42 28.74 -54.59
C VAL A 5 22.50 27.68 -54.34
N ARG A 6 22.05 26.56 -53.75
CA ARG A 6 22.51 25.14 -53.79
C ARG A 6 24.01 24.81 -54.02
N ARG A 7 24.50 23.90 -53.18
CA ARG A 7 25.21 22.70 -53.64
C ARG A 7 24.58 21.44 -53.01
N LEU A 8 24.05 20.58 -53.87
CA LEU A 8 23.76 19.18 -53.58
C LEU A 8 25.10 18.44 -53.44
N ALA A 9 25.24 17.63 -52.39
CA ALA A 9 26.09 16.45 -52.40
C ALA A 9 25.23 15.26 -51.93
N VAL A 10 25.28 14.19 -52.70
CA VAL A 10 24.44 13.00 -52.63
C VAL A 10 25.28 11.85 -52.08
N ILE A 11 24.68 11.09 -51.14
CA ILE A 11 24.93 9.71 -50.72
C ILE A 11 26.27 9.37 -50.03
N GLY A 12 26.15 9.02 -48.75
CA GLY A 12 27.00 8.08 -48.05
C GLY A 12 26.17 7.43 -46.95
N ALA A 13 25.57 6.28 -47.25
CA ALA A 13 24.83 5.49 -46.28
C ALA A 13 25.77 5.01 -45.16
N ALA A 14 25.41 5.31 -43.91
CA ALA A 14 25.90 4.57 -42.75
C ALA A 14 24.69 4.15 -41.93
N MET A 15 24.24 2.92 -42.18
CA MET A 15 23.49 2.13 -41.19
C MET A 15 24.35 2.05 -39.93
N LEU A 16 23.87 2.63 -38.84
CA LEU A 16 24.20 2.18 -37.50
C LEU A 16 22.90 1.76 -36.83
N LEU A 17 22.65 0.46 -36.92
CA LEU A 17 21.79 -0.29 -36.02
C LEU A 17 22.27 -0.06 -34.58
N GLY A 18 21.35 0.39 -33.73
CA GLY A 18 21.60 0.63 -32.31
C GLY A 18 20.30 0.95 -31.61
N VAL A 19 19.42 -0.05 -31.54
CA VAL A 19 18.21 -0.05 -30.71
C VAL A 19 18.59 0.21 -29.26
N GLY A 20 17.91 1.14 -28.61
CA GLY A 20 18.10 1.39 -27.19
C GLY A 20 17.45 2.67 -26.68
N VAL A 21 16.22 3.01 -27.10
CA VAL A 21 15.38 3.83 -26.23
C VAL A 21 14.96 2.92 -25.07
N ALA A 22 15.82 2.86 -24.05
CA ALA A 22 15.35 2.54 -22.72
C ALA A 22 14.38 3.68 -22.37
N ALA A 23 13.10 3.48 -22.67
CA ALA A 23 12.03 4.14 -21.95
C ALA A 23 12.19 3.66 -20.51
N GLY A 24 13.09 4.31 -19.76
CA GLY A 24 13.14 4.19 -18.32
C GLY A 24 11.77 4.65 -17.87
N TRP A 25 10.98 3.72 -17.36
CA TRP A 25 9.82 4.05 -16.56
C TRP A 25 10.40 4.81 -15.37
N ALA A 26 10.45 6.13 -15.48
CA ALA A 26 10.71 6.96 -14.33
C ALA A 26 9.59 6.60 -13.37
N ALA A 27 9.93 5.92 -12.27
CA ALA A 27 9.02 5.77 -11.16
C ALA A 27 8.55 7.19 -10.82
N SER A 28 7.28 7.48 -11.07
CA SER A 28 6.70 8.74 -10.65
C SER A 28 6.99 8.88 -9.17
N ALA A 29 7.75 9.90 -8.79
CA ALA A 29 7.98 10.18 -7.38
C ALA A 29 6.60 10.33 -6.72
N SER A 30 6.33 9.55 -5.68
CA SER A 30 5.14 9.75 -4.85
C SER A 30 5.22 11.16 -4.27
N ALA A 31 4.40 12.07 -4.79
CA ALA A 31 4.29 13.40 -4.23
C ALA A 31 3.64 13.32 -2.84
N ALA A 32 4.15 14.11 -1.90
CA ALA A 32 3.49 14.29 -0.61
C ALA A 32 2.15 15.00 -0.81
N THR A 33 1.14 14.62 -0.04
CA THR A 33 -0.16 15.29 -0.01
C THR A 33 0.00 16.76 0.37
N ALA A 34 -0.61 17.67 -0.40
CA ALA A 34 -0.58 19.09 -0.10
C ALA A 34 -1.33 19.38 1.22
N PRO A 35 -0.79 20.21 2.15
CA PRO A 35 -1.42 20.44 3.46
C PRO A 35 -2.84 20.99 3.40
N ASP A 36 -3.16 21.77 2.38
CA ASP A 36 -4.48 22.35 2.12
C ASP A 36 -5.40 21.44 1.29
N ALA A 37 -4.91 20.30 0.80
CA ALA A 37 -5.74 19.34 0.10
C ALA A 37 -6.84 18.83 1.05
N HIS A 38 -8.09 19.03 0.63
CA HIS A 38 -9.26 18.54 1.33
C HIS A 38 -9.44 17.04 1.15
N LEU A 39 -9.97 16.38 2.18
CA LEU A 39 -10.37 14.98 2.12
C LEU A 39 -11.59 14.84 1.20
N ALA A 40 -11.39 14.23 0.04
CA ALA A 40 -12.41 14.10 -1.00
C ALA A 40 -13.29 12.87 -0.79
N ALA A 41 -12.71 11.76 -0.33
CA ALA A 41 -13.42 10.53 -0.03
C ALA A 41 -12.61 9.63 0.91
N ALA A 42 -13.27 8.62 1.46
CA ALA A 42 -12.60 7.49 2.09
C ALA A 42 -13.33 6.18 1.83
N ALA A 43 -12.59 5.08 1.88
CA ALA A 43 -13.14 3.74 1.75
C ALA A 43 -12.49 2.78 2.74
N VAL A 44 -13.28 1.86 3.31
CA VAL A 44 -12.79 0.83 4.24
C VAL A 44 -13.11 -0.57 3.73
N THR A 45 -12.13 -1.47 3.87
CA THR A 45 -12.25 -2.90 3.61
C THR A 45 -11.93 -3.65 4.90
N PHE A 46 -12.75 -4.64 5.22
CA PHE A 46 -12.52 -5.55 6.34
C PHE A 46 -12.18 -6.94 5.83
N THR A 47 -11.24 -7.60 6.51
CA THR A 47 -10.92 -9.00 6.31
C THR A 47 -11.19 -9.74 7.62
N THR A 48 -12.21 -10.59 7.63
CA THR A 48 -12.49 -11.46 8.77
C THR A 48 -11.58 -12.66 8.74
N GLY A 49 -10.98 -12.95 9.89
CA GLY A 49 -10.16 -14.13 10.13
C GLY A 49 -11.01 -15.37 10.42
N ASN A 50 -10.77 -15.99 11.56
CA ASN A 50 -11.36 -17.26 11.98
C ASN A 50 -12.53 -17.12 12.97
N ASP A 51 -12.98 -15.90 13.23
CA ASP A 51 -14.14 -15.64 14.09
C ASP A 51 -14.88 -14.41 13.55
N ASN A 52 -16.17 -14.57 13.30
CA ASN A 52 -16.96 -13.67 12.47
C ASN A 52 -17.53 -12.50 13.27
N LYS A 53 -17.96 -11.46 12.54
CA LYS A 53 -18.89 -10.47 13.11
C LYS A 53 -20.30 -10.94 12.80
N ASP A 54 -21.11 -11.09 13.83
CA ASP A 54 -22.46 -11.60 13.72
C ASP A 54 -23.40 -10.63 12.98
N PHE A 55 -24.55 -11.15 12.56
CA PHE A 55 -25.50 -10.42 11.73
C PHE A 55 -26.14 -9.23 12.46
N ASP A 56 -26.39 -9.36 13.75
CA ASP A 56 -27.04 -8.38 14.61
C ASP A 56 -26.07 -7.39 15.26
N THR A 57 -24.76 -7.65 15.15
CA THR A 57 -23.74 -6.71 15.59
C THR A 57 -23.64 -5.52 14.64
N LEU A 58 -23.68 -4.31 15.18
CA LEU A 58 -23.41 -3.09 14.41
C LEU A 58 -21.90 -2.83 14.41
N VAL A 59 -21.28 -2.70 13.25
CA VAL A 59 -19.88 -2.24 13.13
C VAL A 59 -19.84 -0.77 12.75
N ARG A 60 -18.90 -0.02 13.33
CA ARG A 60 -18.58 1.36 12.96
C ARG A 60 -17.08 1.52 12.73
N ALA A 61 -16.74 2.28 11.68
CA ALA A 61 -15.38 2.74 11.44
C ALA A 61 -15.36 4.26 11.32
N GLN A 62 -14.46 4.89 12.05
CA GLN A 62 -14.29 6.34 12.04
C GLN A 62 -12.82 6.70 11.90
N VAL A 63 -12.56 7.79 11.19
CA VAL A 63 -11.26 8.47 11.19
C VAL A 63 -11.43 9.77 11.93
N GLU A 64 -10.60 10.00 12.94
CA GLU A 64 -10.64 11.19 13.80
C GLU A 64 -9.33 11.97 13.65
N THR A 65 -9.46 13.29 13.50
CA THR A 65 -8.35 14.24 13.62
C THR A 65 -7.83 14.27 15.07
N PRO A 66 -6.63 14.81 15.34
CA PRO A 66 -6.10 14.93 16.70
C PRO A 66 -6.97 15.83 17.60
N ALA A 67 -7.75 16.73 17.00
CA ALA A 67 -8.71 17.59 17.71
C ALA A 67 -10.06 16.90 18.02
N GLY A 68 -10.22 15.61 17.67
CA GLY A 68 -11.45 14.86 17.90
C GLY A 68 -12.56 15.08 16.87
N ARG A 69 -12.30 15.86 15.80
CA ARG A 69 -13.24 15.98 14.67
C ARG A 69 -13.25 14.66 13.89
N VAL A 70 -14.44 14.08 13.70
CA VAL A 70 -14.64 12.91 12.84
C VAL A 70 -14.53 13.35 11.38
N ALA A 71 -13.50 12.88 10.70
CA ALA A 71 -13.25 13.16 9.30
C ALA A 71 -14.07 12.24 8.37
N THR A 72 -14.26 11.00 8.79
CA THR A 72 -15.05 10.02 8.02
C THR A 72 -15.80 9.09 8.95
N ASP A 73 -17.00 8.68 8.55
CA ASP A 73 -17.82 7.72 9.27
C ASP A 73 -18.38 6.62 8.35
N PHE A 74 -18.39 5.39 8.84
CA PHE A 74 -19.06 4.24 8.24
C PHE A 74 -19.76 3.45 9.34
N SER A 75 -20.91 2.88 9.00
CA SER A 75 -21.66 1.98 9.87
C SER A 75 -22.35 0.90 9.04
N ASP A 76 -22.34 -0.33 9.53
CA ASP A 76 -23.08 -1.46 8.93
C ASP A 76 -23.66 -2.39 10.00
N VAL A 77 -24.95 -2.70 9.85
CA VAL A 77 -25.72 -3.59 10.72
C VAL A 77 -26.60 -4.47 9.85
N GLY A 78 -26.89 -5.70 10.30
CA GLY A 78 -27.70 -6.63 9.51
C GLY A 78 -26.89 -7.28 8.39
N THR A 79 -25.56 -7.31 8.51
CA THR A 79 -24.68 -8.05 7.61
C THR A 79 -23.67 -8.82 8.44
N GLU A 80 -23.69 -10.15 8.29
CA GLU A 80 -22.67 -11.04 8.82
C GLU A 80 -21.39 -10.91 7.98
N TYR A 81 -20.25 -10.74 8.67
CA TYR A 81 -18.93 -10.78 8.05
C TYR A 81 -18.29 -12.13 8.34
N LYS A 82 -18.62 -13.12 7.50
CA LYS A 82 -18.23 -14.53 7.63
C LYS A 82 -16.74 -14.75 7.80
N ASP A 83 -16.38 -15.88 8.39
CA ASP A 83 -14.99 -16.34 8.46
C ASP A 83 -14.31 -16.37 7.10
N ASN A 84 -13.03 -16.00 7.11
CA ASN A 84 -12.15 -15.99 5.94
C ASN A 84 -12.72 -15.19 4.77
N SER A 85 -13.48 -14.13 5.07
CA SER A 85 -14.13 -13.28 4.07
C SER A 85 -13.50 -11.89 4.00
N VAL A 86 -13.67 -11.26 2.84
CA VAL A 86 -13.35 -9.86 2.62
C VAL A 86 -14.64 -9.11 2.32
N ARG A 87 -14.83 -7.96 2.97
CA ARG A 87 -15.99 -7.08 2.80
C ARG A 87 -15.55 -5.66 2.51
N GLY A 88 -16.16 -5.05 1.52
CA GLY A 88 -15.80 -3.73 1.01
C GLY A 88 -15.09 -3.81 -0.36
N PRO A 89 -14.49 -2.71 -0.84
CA PRO A 89 -14.40 -1.42 -0.14
C PRO A 89 -15.78 -0.76 0.03
N PHE A 90 -16.07 -0.31 1.25
CA PHE A 90 -17.25 0.48 1.56
C PHE A 90 -16.88 1.96 1.58
N MET A 91 -17.58 2.76 0.79
CA MET A 91 -17.43 4.21 0.83
C MET A 91 -17.90 4.75 2.17
N MET A 92 -17.08 5.61 2.76
CA MET A 92 -17.36 6.25 4.04
C MET A 92 -17.94 7.65 3.79
N ARG A 93 -18.86 8.06 4.65
CA ARG A 93 -19.35 9.43 4.65
C ARG A 93 -18.21 10.34 5.10
N THR A 94 -17.90 11.36 4.30
CA THR A 94 -16.66 12.14 4.42
C THR A 94 -16.97 13.61 4.70
N ASP A 95 -16.29 14.18 5.69
CA ASP A 95 -16.29 15.62 5.94
C ASP A 95 -15.25 16.31 5.05
N THR A 96 -15.71 16.87 3.93
CA THR A 96 -14.85 17.54 2.94
C THR A 96 -14.23 18.83 3.45
N GLY A 97 -14.63 19.32 4.62
CA GLY A 97 -13.99 20.46 5.29
C GLY A 97 -12.74 20.07 6.09
N VAL A 98 -12.35 18.80 6.12
CA VAL A 98 -11.10 18.34 6.71
C VAL A 98 -9.98 18.39 5.67
N THR A 99 -8.85 18.99 6.02
CA THR A 99 -7.65 19.03 5.15
C THR A 99 -6.61 18.02 5.60
N ALA A 100 -5.66 17.71 4.71
CA ALA A 100 -4.50 16.89 5.03
C ALA A 100 -3.71 17.42 6.24
N ALA A 101 -3.58 18.75 6.39
CA ALA A 101 -2.93 19.35 7.57
C ALA A 101 -3.66 19.01 8.88
N MET A 102 -5.00 18.96 8.87
CA MET A 102 -5.78 18.56 10.05
C MET A 102 -5.64 17.06 10.36
N LEU A 103 -5.27 16.25 9.37
CA LEU A 103 -5.05 14.80 9.48
C LEU A 103 -3.55 14.44 9.50
N SER A 104 -2.65 15.39 9.82
CA SER A 104 -1.21 15.13 9.91
C SER A 104 -0.90 13.93 10.83
N SER A 105 -1.73 13.73 11.84
CA SER A 105 -1.89 12.49 12.58
C SER A 105 -3.37 12.28 12.88
N GLY A 106 -3.71 11.13 13.45
CA GLY A 106 -5.08 10.88 13.85
C GLY A 106 -5.26 9.47 14.37
N LEU A 107 -6.52 9.11 14.55
CA LEU A 107 -6.94 7.81 15.04
C LEU A 107 -7.94 7.19 14.07
N VAL A 108 -7.78 5.91 13.78
CA VAL A 108 -8.86 5.07 13.25
C VAL A 108 -9.51 4.37 14.42
N ARG A 109 -10.81 4.55 14.58
CA ARG A 109 -11.62 3.93 15.63
C ARG A 109 -12.54 2.90 14.98
N ILE A 110 -12.41 1.64 15.37
CA ILE A 110 -13.34 0.57 15.03
C ILE A 110 -14.13 0.23 16.29
N THR A 111 -15.46 0.25 16.18
CA THR A 111 -16.37 -0.05 17.28
C THR A 111 -17.38 -1.11 16.83
N ILE A 112 -17.77 -2.00 17.73
CA ILE A 112 -18.93 -2.87 17.58
C ILE A 112 -19.97 -2.57 18.66
N ASP A 113 -21.26 -2.71 18.33
CA ASP A 113 -22.33 -2.85 19.32
C ASP A 113 -22.89 -4.27 19.19
N PRO A 114 -22.35 -5.24 19.96
CA PRO A 114 -22.76 -6.63 19.86
C PRO A 114 -24.08 -6.89 20.60
N VAL A 115 -24.85 -7.85 20.10
CA VAL A 115 -26.06 -8.36 20.75
C VAL A 115 -25.81 -9.81 21.16
N GLY A 116 -25.38 -10.02 22.41
CA GLY A 116 -25.00 -11.34 22.91
C GLY A 116 -23.49 -11.53 23.00
N HIS A 117 -23.04 -12.78 22.85
CA HIS A 117 -21.62 -13.12 22.85
C HIS A 117 -21.07 -13.06 21.42
N ASP A 118 -20.41 -11.96 21.08
CA ASP A 118 -19.74 -11.79 19.81
C ASP A 118 -18.23 -11.71 20.04
N THR A 119 -17.47 -12.41 19.21
CA THR A 119 -16.02 -12.22 19.08
C THR A 119 -15.70 -12.11 17.60
N TRP A 120 -15.18 -10.97 17.18
CA TRP A 120 -14.79 -10.76 15.79
C TRP A 120 -13.27 -10.63 15.69
N HIS A 121 -12.65 -11.56 14.96
CA HIS A 121 -11.23 -11.51 14.58
C HIS A 121 -11.08 -10.93 13.19
N PHE A 122 -10.36 -9.82 13.04
CA PHE A 122 -10.28 -9.13 11.76
C PHE A 122 -9.00 -8.33 11.53
N SER A 123 -8.86 -7.91 10.28
CA SER A 123 -7.95 -6.87 9.82
C SER A 123 -8.76 -5.84 9.03
N TYR A 124 -8.24 -4.63 8.86
CA TYR A 124 -8.84 -3.65 7.97
C TYR A 124 -7.78 -2.91 7.14
N GLY A 125 -8.21 -2.47 5.97
CA GLY A 125 -7.52 -1.46 5.17
C GLY A 125 -8.46 -0.29 4.92
N LEU A 126 -7.98 0.93 5.13
CA LEU A 126 -8.72 2.16 4.91
C LEU A 126 -7.91 3.06 3.98
N THR A 127 -8.54 3.59 2.94
CA THR A 127 -7.90 4.55 2.03
C THR A 127 -8.57 5.91 2.16
N LEU A 128 -7.77 6.94 2.40
CA LEU A 128 -8.15 8.34 2.32
C LEU A 128 -7.78 8.86 0.93
N PHE A 129 -8.69 9.54 0.25
CA PHE A 129 -8.47 10.17 -1.05
C PHE A 129 -8.54 11.69 -0.89
N PHE A 130 -7.51 12.39 -1.32
CA PHE A 130 -7.42 13.84 -1.23
C PHE A 130 -7.72 14.51 -2.57
N SER A 131 -8.17 15.76 -2.50
CA SER A 131 -8.54 16.58 -3.66
C SER A 131 -7.39 16.90 -4.62
N ASP A 132 -6.14 16.77 -4.17
CA ASP A 132 -4.94 16.89 -5.00
C ASP A 132 -4.62 15.59 -5.79
N GLY A 133 -5.47 14.56 -5.66
CA GLY A 133 -5.32 13.26 -6.31
C GLY A 133 -4.41 12.29 -5.54
N THR A 134 -3.81 12.71 -4.42
CA THR A 134 -3.05 11.80 -3.57
C THR A 134 -3.96 10.91 -2.73
N SER A 135 -3.44 9.77 -2.29
CA SER A 135 -4.14 8.84 -1.41
C SER A 135 -3.24 8.37 -0.29
N PHE A 136 -3.83 8.08 0.86
CA PHE A 136 -3.14 7.53 2.01
C PHE A 136 -3.84 6.27 2.51
N VAL A 137 -3.08 5.19 2.65
CA VAL A 137 -3.55 3.88 3.07
C VAL A 137 -3.19 3.65 4.53
N ILE A 138 -4.18 3.29 5.33
CA ILE A 138 -4.04 2.89 6.73
C ILE A 138 -4.43 1.42 6.82
N GLN A 139 -3.57 0.60 7.40
CA GLN A 139 -3.82 -0.83 7.55
C GLN A 139 -3.48 -1.26 8.96
N ALA A 140 -4.32 -2.13 9.52
CA ALA A 140 -4.03 -2.82 10.76
C ALA A 140 -4.59 -4.24 10.69
N GLY A 141 -3.84 -5.20 11.24
CA GLY A 141 -4.21 -6.61 11.23
C GLY A 141 -4.06 -7.29 12.57
N ASN A 142 -4.54 -8.53 12.65
CA ASN A 142 -4.59 -9.34 13.87
C ASN A 142 -5.35 -8.65 15.01
N LEU A 143 -6.46 -8.01 14.68
CA LEU A 143 -7.32 -7.31 15.62
C LEU A 143 -8.44 -8.22 16.13
N SER A 144 -9.00 -7.88 17.27
CA SER A 144 -10.13 -8.59 17.85
C SER A 144 -11.03 -7.62 18.61
N LEU A 145 -12.33 -7.67 18.37
CA LEU A 145 -13.34 -7.02 19.20
C LEU A 145 -14.22 -8.10 19.82
N THR A 146 -14.68 -7.86 21.05
CA THR A 146 -15.56 -8.76 21.77
C THR A 146 -16.66 -7.97 22.48
N GLU A 147 -17.64 -8.65 23.07
CA GLU A 147 -18.66 -8.03 23.91
C GLU A 147 -18.09 -7.23 25.10
N SER A 148 -16.92 -7.64 25.60
CA SER A 148 -16.20 -6.95 26.67
C SER A 148 -15.21 -5.89 26.17
N ARG A 149 -14.80 -5.98 24.90
CA ARG A 149 -13.91 -5.01 24.24
C ARG A 149 -14.53 -4.59 22.91
N THR A 150 -15.47 -3.67 23.01
CA THR A 150 -16.28 -3.20 21.88
C THR A 150 -15.58 -2.16 21.02
N GLN A 151 -14.37 -1.72 21.37
CA GLN A 151 -13.66 -0.68 20.65
C GLN A 151 -12.15 -0.93 20.56
N LEU A 152 -11.59 -0.59 19.39
CA LEU A 152 -10.17 -0.51 19.14
C LEU A 152 -9.83 0.81 18.45
N THR A 153 -8.65 1.33 18.77
CA THR A 153 -8.15 2.58 18.21
C THR A 153 -6.73 2.35 17.68
N THR A 154 -6.50 2.70 16.41
CA THR A 154 -5.20 2.61 15.76
C THR A 154 -4.70 4.02 15.44
N PRO A 155 -3.55 4.47 15.98
CA PRO A 155 -2.99 5.75 15.60
C PRO A 155 -2.37 5.68 14.20
N PHE A 156 -2.39 6.80 13.48
CA PHE A 156 -1.67 6.96 12.23
C PHE A 156 -0.98 8.34 12.16
N THR A 157 -0.02 8.45 11.25
CA THR A 157 0.62 9.71 10.86
C THR A 157 0.58 9.79 9.35
N LEU A 158 0.03 10.88 8.81
CA LEU A 158 -0.07 11.09 7.37
C LEU A 158 1.32 11.38 6.82
N THR A 159 1.88 10.42 6.11
CA THR A 159 3.22 10.50 5.50
C THR A 159 3.17 10.05 4.04
N THR A 160 4.24 10.32 3.31
CA THR A 160 4.36 9.84 1.92
C THR A 160 4.44 8.32 1.91
N GLN A 161 3.69 7.71 0.99
CA GLN A 161 3.64 6.27 0.80
C GLN A 161 4.09 5.87 -0.60
N VAL A 162 4.58 4.65 -0.70
CA VAL A 162 5.05 4.04 -1.93
C VAL A 162 4.63 2.59 -1.97
N ALA A 163 4.28 2.09 -3.16
CA ALA A 163 4.07 0.67 -3.35
C ALA A 163 5.42 -0.06 -3.35
N VAL A 164 5.52 -1.17 -2.63
CA VAL A 164 6.72 -2.01 -2.63
C VAL A 164 6.96 -2.52 -4.07
N PRO A 165 8.11 -2.21 -4.69
CA PRO A 165 8.48 -2.78 -5.99
C PRO A 165 8.63 -4.30 -5.91
N ASP A 166 8.22 -5.01 -6.96
CA ASP A 166 8.51 -6.44 -7.11
C ASP A 166 9.99 -6.64 -7.41
N VAL A 167 10.71 -7.29 -6.50
CA VAL A 167 12.13 -7.63 -6.68
C VAL A 167 12.38 -9.15 -6.67
N ILE A 168 11.33 -9.97 -6.71
CA ILE A 168 11.49 -11.43 -6.81
C ILE A 168 12.23 -11.79 -8.11
N GLY A 169 13.16 -12.75 -8.03
CA GLY A 169 14.02 -13.14 -9.15
C GLY A 169 15.17 -12.17 -9.45
N SER A 170 15.24 -11.01 -8.78
CA SER A 170 16.38 -10.10 -8.92
C SER A 170 17.61 -10.59 -8.15
N SER A 171 18.79 -10.09 -8.53
CA SER A 171 19.98 -10.23 -7.69
C SER A 171 19.83 -9.44 -6.38
N PRO A 172 20.48 -9.83 -5.27
CA PRO A 172 20.34 -9.12 -4.00
C PRO A 172 20.75 -7.64 -4.09
N ALA A 173 21.83 -7.34 -4.82
CA ALA A 173 22.29 -5.98 -5.04
C ALA A 173 21.29 -5.16 -5.89
N GLY A 174 20.74 -5.77 -6.95
CA GLY A 174 19.70 -5.14 -7.78
C GLY A 174 18.44 -4.84 -6.98
N ALA A 175 17.95 -5.81 -6.21
CA ALA A 175 16.79 -5.66 -5.34
C ALA A 175 16.99 -4.54 -4.31
N GLN A 176 18.14 -4.49 -3.64
CA GLN A 176 18.46 -3.41 -2.70
C GLN A 176 18.47 -2.04 -3.37
N SER A 177 19.03 -1.94 -4.59
CA SER A 177 19.05 -0.69 -5.35
C SER A 177 17.64 -0.23 -5.70
N THR A 178 16.79 -1.13 -6.20
CA THR A 178 15.39 -0.83 -6.56
C THR A 178 14.59 -0.36 -5.35
N LEU A 179 14.70 -1.07 -4.22
CA LEU A 179 13.98 -0.72 -2.99
C LEU A 179 14.44 0.65 -2.45
N ARG A 180 15.75 0.91 -2.42
CA ARG A 180 16.30 2.20 -1.98
C ARG A 180 15.89 3.35 -2.90
N ALA A 181 15.84 3.11 -4.21
CA ALA A 181 15.38 4.11 -5.18
C ALA A 181 13.89 4.46 -4.98
N ALA A 182 13.07 3.52 -4.50
CA ALA A 182 11.69 3.77 -4.08
C ALA A 182 11.57 4.44 -2.70
N GLY A 183 12.69 4.75 -2.03
CA GLY A 183 12.70 5.32 -0.68
C GLY A 183 12.48 4.30 0.44
N LEU A 184 12.64 3.01 0.16
CA LEU A 184 12.48 1.92 1.13
C LEU A 184 13.85 1.45 1.65
N ASN A 185 13.84 0.88 2.85
CA ASN A 185 15.00 0.19 3.42
C ASN A 185 14.98 -1.29 3.02
N ALA A 186 16.14 -1.88 2.79
CA ALA A 186 16.26 -3.29 2.39
C ALA A 186 17.20 -4.06 3.32
N ILE A 187 16.71 -5.17 3.88
CA ILE A 187 17.51 -6.11 4.68
C ILE A 187 17.53 -7.49 4.02
N LEU A 188 18.65 -8.20 4.11
CA LEU A 188 18.83 -9.51 3.50
C LEU A 188 18.65 -10.62 4.53
N ALA A 189 17.90 -11.64 4.12
CA ALA A 189 17.85 -12.96 4.74
C ALA A 189 18.26 -14.02 3.72
N ASN A 190 18.57 -15.22 4.19
CA ASN A 190 18.91 -16.36 3.35
C ASN A 190 18.02 -17.54 3.71
N VAL A 191 17.62 -18.32 2.71
CA VAL A 191 16.89 -19.57 2.91
C VAL A 191 17.42 -20.64 1.96
N VAL A 192 17.54 -21.88 2.43
CA VAL A 192 17.86 -23.00 1.53
C VAL A 192 16.69 -23.18 0.56
N ASP A 193 17.00 -23.18 -0.74
CA ASP A 193 16.00 -23.36 -1.79
C ASP A 193 16.05 -24.78 -2.38
N PRO A 194 15.23 -25.73 -1.89
CA PRO A 194 15.28 -27.11 -2.36
C PRO A 194 14.88 -27.28 -3.83
N THR A 195 14.20 -26.30 -4.44
CA THR A 195 13.80 -26.38 -5.85
C THR A 195 14.89 -25.85 -6.80
N CYS A 196 15.95 -25.22 -6.26
CA CYS A 196 17.02 -24.60 -7.02
C CYS A 196 16.58 -23.54 -8.05
N ASN A 197 15.37 -22.97 -7.91
CA ASN A 197 14.82 -22.00 -8.86
C ASN A 197 15.34 -20.57 -8.60
N PHE A 198 15.73 -20.26 -7.35
CA PHE A 198 16.10 -18.92 -6.92
C PHE A 198 17.52 -18.87 -6.30
N ILE A 199 18.44 -19.72 -6.76
CA ILE A 199 19.81 -19.73 -6.24
C ILE A 199 20.51 -18.40 -6.52
N ASN A 200 20.99 -17.74 -5.47
CA ASN A 200 21.57 -16.39 -5.48
C ASN A 200 20.61 -15.29 -5.97
N LEU A 201 19.31 -15.57 -6.02
CA LEU A 201 18.26 -14.63 -6.40
C LEU A 201 17.31 -14.43 -5.23
N VAL A 202 16.59 -13.31 -5.23
CA VAL A 202 15.51 -13.07 -4.28
C VAL A 202 14.39 -14.07 -4.54
N LYS A 203 14.11 -14.90 -3.54
CA LYS A 203 13.03 -15.89 -3.54
C LYS A 203 11.75 -15.34 -2.92
N PHE A 204 11.90 -14.57 -1.84
CA PHE A 204 10.79 -13.96 -1.12
C PHE A 204 11.12 -12.52 -0.80
N GLU A 205 10.09 -11.70 -0.74
CA GLU A 205 10.13 -10.34 -0.21
C GLU A 205 8.97 -10.15 0.77
N ASN A 206 9.20 -9.35 1.81
CA ASN A 206 8.17 -9.02 2.78
C ASN A 206 8.40 -7.61 3.35
N PRO A 207 7.43 -6.68 3.25
CA PRO A 207 6.13 -6.81 2.59
C PRO A 207 6.23 -7.16 1.09
N GLY A 208 5.18 -7.79 0.55
CA GLY A 208 5.14 -8.24 -0.85
C GLY A 208 4.94 -7.11 -1.87
N ALA A 209 5.28 -7.35 -3.13
CA ALA A 209 5.05 -6.45 -4.25
C ALA A 209 3.65 -5.82 -4.24
N GLY A 210 3.59 -4.53 -4.56
CA GLY A 210 2.35 -3.76 -4.62
C GLY A 210 1.77 -3.36 -3.27
N THR A 211 2.29 -3.90 -2.15
CA THR A 211 1.88 -3.44 -0.82
C THR A 211 2.24 -1.97 -0.65
N VAL A 212 1.27 -1.13 -0.29
CA VAL A 212 1.51 0.30 -0.04
C VAL A 212 2.04 0.47 1.37
N VAL A 213 3.23 1.06 1.50
CA VAL A 213 3.89 1.29 2.79
C VAL A 213 4.41 2.71 2.90
N ASN A 214 4.67 3.16 4.12
CA ASN A 214 5.33 4.44 4.36
C ASN A 214 6.75 4.42 3.78
N VAL A 215 7.19 5.55 3.22
CA VAL A 215 8.58 5.75 2.84
C VAL A 215 9.48 5.51 4.07
N GLY A 216 10.60 4.82 3.88
CA GLY A 216 11.50 4.38 4.94
C GLY A 216 11.14 3.04 5.58
N THR A 217 10.00 2.42 5.23
CA THR A 217 9.69 1.05 5.67
C THR A 217 10.78 0.07 5.23
N THR A 218 11.11 -0.87 6.11
CA THR A 218 12.06 -1.95 5.83
C THR A 218 11.37 -3.11 5.14
N VAL A 219 11.85 -3.46 3.95
CA VAL A 219 11.50 -4.67 3.21
C VAL A 219 12.60 -5.71 3.41
N THR A 220 12.20 -6.89 3.85
CA THR A 220 13.10 -8.06 3.98
C THR A 220 13.09 -8.83 2.67
N ILE A 221 14.26 -8.95 2.03
CA ILE A 221 14.46 -9.81 0.86
C ILE A 221 15.19 -11.09 1.27
N THR A 222 14.62 -12.24 0.92
CA THR A 222 15.17 -13.56 1.25
C THR A 222 15.78 -14.18 0.01
N VAL A 223 17.07 -14.47 0.05
CA VAL A 223 17.84 -15.00 -1.07
C VAL A 223 17.88 -16.53 -0.99
N GLY A 224 17.64 -17.20 -2.13
CA GLY A 224 17.74 -18.65 -2.23
C GLY A 224 19.19 -19.12 -2.19
N GLN A 225 19.48 -20.03 -1.27
CA GLN A 225 20.78 -20.67 -1.11
C GLN A 225 20.75 -22.10 -1.65
N ARG A 226 21.86 -22.53 -2.23
CA ARG A 226 21.97 -23.84 -2.86
C ARG A 226 21.82 -24.97 -1.81
N PRO A 227 20.90 -25.92 -2.01
CA PRO A 227 20.81 -27.13 -1.20
C PRO A 227 21.93 -28.12 -1.60
N ARG A 228 22.10 -29.19 -0.81
CA ARG A 228 23.13 -30.22 -1.10
C ARG A 228 22.87 -30.96 -2.42
N ILE A 229 21.61 -31.11 -2.80
CA ILE A 229 21.17 -31.78 -4.04
C ILE A 229 20.13 -30.87 -4.67
N CYS A 230 20.29 -30.58 -5.96
CA CYS A 230 19.22 -30.02 -6.78
C CYS A 230 18.47 -31.17 -7.45
N PRO A 231 17.13 -31.20 -7.38
CA PRO A 231 16.32 -32.18 -8.10
C PRO A 231 16.40 -31.99 -9.62
#